data_AF-A0A382S080-F1
#
_entry.id   AF-A0A382S080-F1
#
_cell.length_a   1.000
_cell.length_b   1.000
_cell.length_c   1.000
_cell.angle_alpha   90.00
_cell.angle_beta   90.00
_cell.angle_gamma   90.00
#
_symmetry.space_group_name_H-M   'P 1'
#
loop_
_entity.id
_entity.type
_entity.pdbx_description
1 polymer ?
#
loop_
_entity_poly.entity_id
_entity_poly.type
_entity_poly.pdbx_seq_one_letter_code
_entity_poly.pdbx_strand_id
1 'polypeptide(L)' 'MERDEDVFILGEDVSYGGPFGATAGLSESFGPTRIIDTP' A
#
# COMPACT_ATOMS: atom_id res chain seq x y z
N MET A 1 -6.09 -6.96 3.23
CA MET A 1 -6.31 -7.00 1.77
C MET A 1 -6.62 -8.41 1.29
N GLU A 2 -5.99 -9.44 1.85
CA GLU A 2 -6.28 -10.86 1.52
C GLU A 2 -7.76 -11.25 1.66
N ARG A 3 -8.47 -10.73 2.66
CA ARG A 3 -9.89 -11.06 2.90
C ARG A 3 -10.85 -10.36 1.95
N ASP A 4 -10.48 -9.19 1.44
CA ASP A 4 -11.41 -8.28 0.76
C ASP A 4 -10.68 -7.54 -0.37
N GLU A 5 -11.10 -7.83 -1.60
CA GLU A 5 -10.52 -7.28 -2.82
C GLU A 5 -10.89 -5.82 -3.11
N ASP A 6 -11.72 -5.17 -2.27
CA ASP A 6 -12.11 -3.76 -2.43
C ASP A 6 -11.28 -2.80 -1.55
N VAL A 7 -10.54 -3.31 -0.56
CA VAL A 7 -9.71 -2.49 0.36
C VAL A 7 -8.38 -2.03 -0.27
N PHE A 8 -8.20 -0.75 -0.57
CA PHE A 8 -6.91 -0.17 -0.99
C PHE A 8 -6.33 0.83 0.04
N ILE A 9 -5.05 1.15 -0.09
CA ILE A 9 -4.34 2.18 0.68
C ILE A 9 -3.89 3.29 -0.27
N LEU A 10 -4.16 4.53 0.11
CA LEU A 10 -3.73 5.75 -0.57
C LEU A 10 -2.99 6.63 0.43
N GLY A 11 -1.90 7.26 0.00
CA GLY A 11 -1.19 8.27 0.78
C GLY A 11 0.19 8.57 0.23
N GLU A 12 0.89 9.51 0.86
CA GLU A 12 2.28 9.84 0.52
C GLU A 12 3.22 8.73 1.03
N ASP A 13 4.14 8.29 0.16
CA ASP A 13 5.17 7.26 0.40
C ASP A 13 4.68 5.86 0.82
N VAL A 14 3.38 5.57 0.72
CA VAL A 14 2.81 4.29 1.20
C VAL A 14 3.31 3.10 0.40
N SER A 15 3.65 3.27 -0.88
CA SER A 15 4.17 2.19 -1.73
C SER A 15 5.59 1.77 -1.34
N TYR A 16 6.36 2.67 -0.72
CA TYR A 16 7.72 2.44 -0.22
C TYR A 16 7.75 1.92 1.23
N GLY A 17 6.58 1.73 1.84
CA GLY A 17 6.44 1.30 3.23
C GLY A 17 6.13 2.43 4.22
N GLY A 18 6.06 3.67 3.73
CA GLY A 18 5.86 4.87 4.52
C GLY A 18 7.07 5.24 5.39
N PRO A 19 7.09 6.45 5.95
CA PRO A 19 8.25 6.97 6.70
C PRO A 19 8.61 6.16 7.95
N PHE A 20 7.68 5.37 8.47
CA PHE A 20 7.85 4.56 9.67
C PHE A 20 7.67 3.04 9.42
N GLY A 21 7.61 2.61 8.16
CA GLY A 21 7.50 1.18 7.82
C GLY A 21 6.11 0.56 8.06
N ALA A 22 5.07 1.36 8.28
CA ALA A 22 3.71 0.87 8.56
C ALA A 22 3.10 0.07 7.40
N THR A 23 3.54 0.32 6.17
CA THR A 23 3.04 -0.36 4.95
C THR A 23 4.14 -1.18 4.26
N ALA A 24 5.27 -1.44 4.93
CA ALA A 24 6.39 -2.17 4.34
C ALA A 24 5.96 -3.57 3.87
N GLY A 25 6.36 -3.96 2.66
CA GLY A 25 6.03 -5.27 2.07
C GLY A 25 4.64 -5.37 1.43
N LEU A 26 3.76 -4.37 1.63
CA LEU A 26 2.39 -4.43 1.11
C LEU A 26 2.34 -4.25 -0.40
N SER A 27 3.22 -3.42 -0.97
CA SER A 27 3.28 -3.19 -2.42
C SER A 27 3.70 -4.46 -3.17
N GLU A 28 4.66 -5.20 -2.62
CA GLU A 28 5.06 -6.51 -3.15
C GLU A 28 3.96 -7.57 -3.00
N SER A 29 3.22 -7.53 -1.88
CA SER A 29 2.20 -8.54 -1.57
C SER A 29 0.88 -8.33 -2.31
N PHE A 30 0.47 -7.09 -2.55
CA PHE A 30 -0.86 -6.74 -3.07
C PHE A 30 -0.83 -5.94 -4.37
N GLY A 31 0.34 -5.49 -4.80
CA GLY A 31 0.55 -4.82 -6.08
C GLY A 31 0.23 -3.32 -6.09
N PRO A 32 0.69 -2.63 -7.14
CA PRO A 32 0.64 -1.16 -7.24
C PRO A 32 -0.78 -0.61 -7.47
N THR A 33 -1.76 -1.46 -7.79
CA THR A 33 -3.17 -1.05 -7.91
C THR A 33 -3.89 -1.01 -6.56
N ARG A 34 -3.24 -1.47 -5.48
CA ARG A 34 -3.81 -1.61 -4.13
C ARG A 34 -3.09 -0.76 -3.10
N ILE A 35 -1.81 -0.48 -3.34
CA ILE A 35 -0.98 0.42 -2.54
C ILE A 35 -0.53 1.54 -3.49
N ILE A 36 -1.16 2.70 -3.38
CA ILE A 36 -1.07 3.77 -4.37
C ILE A 36 -0.51 5.03 -3.71
N ASP A 37 0.60 5.53 -4.22
CA ASP A 37 1.10 6.84 -3.81
C ASP A 37 0.22 7.95 -4.37
N THR A 38 -0.11 8.92 -3.53
CA THR A 38 -0.79 10.15 -3.94
C THR A 38 0.20 11.30 -4.07
N PRO A 39 -0.11 12.32 -4.89
CA PRO A 39 0.63 13.58 -4.88
C PRO A 39 0.68 14.24 -3.50
#